data_AF-A0AAN8LCQ5-F1
#
_entry.id   AF-A0AAN8LCQ5-F1
#
_cell.length_a   1.000
_cell.length_b   1.000
_cell.length_c   1.000
_cell.angle_alpha   90.00
_cell.angle_beta   90.00
_cell.angle_gamma   90.00
#
_symmetry.space_group_name_H-M   'P 1'
#
loop_
_entity.id
_entity.type
_entity.pdbx_description
1 polymer ?
#
loop_
_entity_poly.entity_id
_entity_poly.type
_entity_poly.pdbx_seq_one_letter_code
_entity_poly.pdbx_strand_id
1 'polypeptide(L)'
;MATTAPPPVPLTVLSRWYLYAIHGYFCEVMFTAAWEFVVNRNWKFPGVTSVWALLIYGTCILIVEHMYLALRALHCPVLLRCLIYTIWTYIWEFGTGLLLTQFDACPWDYSHFQYNFMGLITAEYALPWFCASFMTERLVIRNTLRLRMDRDRVEGHQSDAGGGGGRGEWGEQRGANRYLKVD
;
A
#
# COMPACT_ATOMS: atom_id res chain seq x y z
N MET A 1 -15.86 31.57 23.07
CA MET A 1 -14.86 30.50 23.23
C MET A 1 -14.71 29.80 21.89
N ALA A 2 -13.56 29.89 21.25
CA ALA A 2 -13.29 29.14 20.02
C ALA A 2 -13.06 27.68 20.41
N THR A 3 -13.96 26.79 19.99
CA THR A 3 -13.75 25.34 20.08
C THR A 3 -12.65 24.96 19.11
N THR A 4 -11.43 24.81 19.61
CA THR A 4 -10.31 24.28 18.84
C THR A 4 -10.64 22.83 18.48
N ALA A 5 -10.76 22.53 17.18
CA ALA A 5 -10.89 21.18 16.68
C ALA A 5 -9.81 20.26 17.32
N PRO A 6 -10.14 19.02 17.71
CA PRO A 6 -9.18 18.08 18.25
C PRO A 6 -8.02 17.87 17.28
N PRO A 7 -6.79 17.65 17.79
CA PRO A 7 -5.62 17.48 16.94
C PRO A 7 -5.78 16.22 16.07
N PRO A 8 -5.35 16.27 14.80
CA PRO A 8 -5.57 15.18 13.85
C PRO A 8 -4.74 13.95 14.24
N VAL A 9 -5.38 12.78 14.26
CA VAL A 9 -4.81 11.52 14.78
C VAL A 9 -4.12 10.71 13.67
N PRO A 10 -3.06 9.93 13.97
CA PRO A 10 -2.46 9.04 12.98
C PRO A 10 -3.44 7.95 12.51
N LEU A 11 -3.23 7.45 11.29
CA LEU A 11 -4.06 6.36 10.76
C LEU A 11 -3.90 5.09 11.59
N THR A 12 -5.00 4.37 11.76
CA THR A 12 -5.00 3.05 12.40
C THR A 12 -4.16 2.05 11.59
N VAL A 13 -3.70 0.97 12.25
CA VAL A 13 -2.95 -0.12 11.58
C VAL A 13 -3.78 -0.73 10.44
N LEU A 14 -5.08 -0.95 10.65
CA LEU A 14 -5.97 -1.52 9.63
C LEU A 14 -6.15 -0.60 8.42
N SER A 15 -6.32 0.70 8.64
CA SER A 15 -6.40 1.67 7.55
C SER A 15 -5.12 1.71 6.72
N ARG A 16 -3.96 1.63 7.37
CA ARG A 16 -2.66 1.60 6.68
C ARG A 16 -2.48 0.29 5.91
N TRP A 17 -2.80 -0.84 6.51
CA TRP A 17 -2.78 -2.15 5.85
C TRP A 17 -3.66 -2.16 4.60
N TYR A 18 -4.88 -1.60 4.68
CA TYR A 18 -5.78 -1.49 3.52
C TYR A 18 -5.20 -0.62 2.40
N LEU A 19 -4.62 0.53 2.74
CA LEU A 19 -3.94 1.40 1.77
C LEU A 19 -2.77 0.67 1.10
N TYR A 20 -2.00 -0.08 1.88
CA TYR A 20 -0.88 -0.88 1.37
C TYR A 20 -1.35 -2.04 0.48
N ALA A 21 -2.43 -2.73 0.83
CA ALA A 21 -3.01 -3.79 0.03
C ALA A 21 -3.44 -3.26 -1.35
N ILE A 22 -4.16 -2.14 -1.39
CA ILE A 22 -4.59 -1.54 -2.67
C ILE A 22 -3.41 -1.07 -3.50
N HIS A 23 -2.43 -0.40 -2.89
CA HIS A 23 -1.25 0.08 -3.64
C HIS A 23 -0.45 -1.10 -4.22
N GLY A 24 -0.21 -2.14 -3.42
CA GLY A 24 0.48 -3.34 -3.89
C GLY A 24 -0.29 -4.03 -5.02
N TYR A 25 -1.60 -4.20 -4.85
CA TYR A 25 -2.46 -4.78 -5.88
C TYR A 25 -2.48 -3.97 -7.18
N PHE A 26 -2.54 -2.64 -7.08
CA PHE A 26 -2.44 -1.76 -8.25
C PHE A 26 -1.09 -1.91 -8.95
N CYS A 27 0.02 -1.88 -8.20
CA CYS A 27 1.36 -2.07 -8.75
C CYS A 27 1.51 -3.41 -9.46
N GLU A 28 0.95 -4.47 -8.88
CA GLU A 28 0.96 -5.83 -9.46
C GLU A 28 0.22 -5.88 -10.80
N VAL A 29 -1.01 -5.34 -10.85
CA VAL A 29 -1.79 -5.26 -12.11
C VAL A 29 -1.04 -4.46 -13.17
N MET A 30 -0.42 -3.35 -12.78
CA MET A 30 0.38 -2.53 -13.71
C MET A 30 1.65 -3.24 -14.17
N PHE A 31 2.30 -4.01 -13.29
CA PHE A 31 3.49 -4.78 -13.61
C PHE A 31 3.16 -5.92 -14.59
N THR A 32 2.10 -6.69 -14.34
CA THR A 32 1.69 -7.78 -15.25
C THR A 32 1.22 -7.24 -16.61
N ALA A 33 0.52 -6.10 -16.63
CA ALA A 33 0.18 -5.41 -17.87
C ALA A 33 1.41 -4.94 -18.66
N ALA A 34 2.42 -4.39 -17.98
CA ALA A 34 3.66 -3.95 -18.60
C ALA A 34 4.47 -5.14 -19.12
N TRP A 35 4.56 -6.22 -18.35
CA TRP A 35 5.24 -7.45 -18.76
C TRP A 35 4.62 -8.05 -20.02
N GLU A 36 3.29 -8.14 -20.05
CA GLU A 36 2.53 -8.60 -21.21
C GLU A 36 2.78 -7.74 -22.45
N PHE A 37 2.84 -6.42 -22.29
CA PHE A 37 3.19 -5.52 -23.39
C PHE A 37 4.62 -5.73 -23.88
N VAL A 38 5.59 -5.94 -22.98
CA VAL A 38 6.99 -6.16 -23.35
C VAL A 38 7.16 -7.46 -24.14
N VAL A 39 6.52 -8.54 -23.69
CA VAL A 39 6.65 -9.87 -24.30
C VAL A 39 5.82 -9.99 -25.59
N ASN A 40 4.54 -9.60 -25.54
CA ASN A 40 3.58 -9.86 -26.62
C ASN A 40 3.23 -8.63 -27.45
N ARG A 41 3.78 -7.43 -27.14
CA ARG A 41 3.45 -6.15 -27.79
C ARG A 41 1.94 -5.86 -27.83
N ASN A 42 1.22 -6.36 -26.83
CA ASN A 42 -0.22 -6.24 -26.74
C ASN A 42 -0.62 -4.85 -26.22
N TRP A 43 -1.03 -3.97 -27.12
CA TRP A 43 -1.47 -2.60 -26.80
C TRP A 43 -2.74 -2.51 -25.95
N LYS A 44 -3.40 -3.64 -25.66
CA LYS A 44 -4.53 -3.67 -24.73
C LYS A 44 -4.09 -3.64 -23.27
N PHE A 45 -2.80 -3.84 -22.97
CA PHE A 45 -2.23 -3.84 -21.62
C PHE A 45 -3.07 -4.63 -20.58
N PRO A 46 -3.40 -5.91 -20.84
CA PRO A 46 -4.19 -6.66 -19.87
C PRO A 46 -3.32 -6.97 -18.64
N GLY A 47 -3.68 -6.38 -17.51
CA GLY A 47 -3.09 -6.69 -16.21
C GLY A 47 -3.97 -7.69 -15.48
N VAL A 48 -3.42 -8.89 -15.24
CA VAL A 48 -4.12 -9.96 -14.52
C VAL A 48 -3.36 -10.25 -13.23
N THR A 49 -4.08 -10.43 -12.14
CA THR A 49 -3.52 -10.84 -10.86
C THR A 49 -4.55 -11.58 -10.03
N SER A 50 -4.09 -12.24 -8.97
CA SER A 50 -4.92 -12.97 -8.02
C SER A 50 -5.38 -12.09 -6.87
N VAL A 51 -6.58 -12.36 -6.34
CA VAL A 51 -7.09 -11.68 -5.13
C VAL A 51 -6.18 -11.88 -3.92
N TRP A 52 -5.45 -13.00 -3.86
CA TRP A 52 -4.46 -13.26 -2.82
C TRP A 52 -3.35 -12.19 -2.76
N ALA A 53 -3.07 -11.51 -3.88
CA ALA A 53 -2.09 -10.43 -3.95
C ALA A 53 -2.41 -9.29 -2.97
N LEU A 54 -3.70 -8.99 -2.71
CA LEU A 54 -4.09 -7.97 -1.71
C LEU A 54 -3.54 -8.32 -0.32
N LEU A 55 -3.70 -9.57 0.09
CA LEU A 55 -3.28 -10.04 1.41
C LEU A 55 -1.76 -10.13 1.50
N ILE A 56 -1.12 -10.65 0.44
CA ILE A 56 0.33 -10.83 0.38
C ILE A 56 1.03 -9.47 0.42
N TYR A 57 0.65 -8.54 -0.47
CA TYR A 57 1.29 -7.23 -0.54
C TYR A 57 0.93 -6.34 0.65
N GLY A 58 -0.33 -6.31 1.07
CA GLY A 58 -0.75 -5.50 2.22
C GLY A 58 0.02 -5.87 3.49
N THR A 59 0.19 -7.18 3.74
CA THR A 59 0.93 -7.67 4.90
C THR A 59 2.43 -7.47 4.75
N CYS A 60 3.00 -7.73 3.56
CA CYS A 60 4.42 -7.50 3.28
C CYS A 60 4.82 -6.05 3.54
N ILE A 61 4.09 -5.09 2.95
CA ILE A 61 4.39 -3.67 3.06
C ILE A 61 4.18 -3.17 4.49
N LEU A 62 3.19 -3.71 5.22
CA LEU A 62 3.01 -3.37 6.64
C LEU A 62 4.24 -3.79 7.48
N ILE A 63 4.81 -4.97 7.22
CA ILE A 63 6.04 -5.41 7.89
C ILE A 63 7.23 -4.54 7.48
N VAL A 64 7.34 -4.21 6.18
CA VAL A 64 8.36 -3.28 5.67
C VAL A 64 8.24 -1.90 6.32
N GLU A 65 7.04 -1.43 6.65
CA GLU A 65 6.83 -0.19 7.39
C GLU A 65 7.46 -0.24 8.78
N HIS A 66 7.29 -1.34 9.52
CA HIS A 66 7.94 -1.54 10.81
C HIS A 66 9.47 -1.56 10.68
N MET A 67 9.98 -2.27 9.66
CA MET A 67 11.41 -2.28 9.34
C MET A 67 11.91 -0.87 8.97
N TYR A 68 11.12 -0.10 8.23
CA TYR A 68 11.41 1.29 7.89
C TYR A 68 11.58 2.15 9.13
N LEU A 69 10.66 2.10 10.09
CA LEU A 69 10.77 2.87 11.32
C LEU A 69 12.03 2.49 12.12
N ALA A 70 12.31 1.19 12.26
CA ALA A 70 13.50 0.70 12.97
C ALA A 70 14.82 1.11 12.28
N LEU A 71 14.93 0.90 10.97
CA LEU A 71 16.13 1.24 10.19
C LEU A 71 16.36 2.75 10.11
N ARG A 72 15.30 3.56 10.10
CA ARG A 72 15.44 5.03 10.15
C ARG A 72 15.93 5.51 11.51
N ALA A 73 15.52 4.87 12.60
CA ALA A 73 16.05 5.17 13.94
C ALA A 73 17.55 4.84 14.05
N LEU A 74 18.01 3.80 13.33
CA LEU A 74 19.41 3.41 13.21
C LEU A 74 20.22 4.25 12.21
N HIS A 75 19.64 5.29 11.61
CA HIS A 75 20.28 6.17 10.62
C HIS A 75 20.84 5.43 9.39
N CYS A 76 20.23 4.29 9.01
CA CYS A 76 20.68 3.53 7.85
C CYS A 76 20.43 4.28 6.52
N PRO A 77 21.39 4.24 5.56
CA PRO A 77 21.22 4.89 4.26
C PRO A 77 20.10 4.24 3.46
N VAL A 78 19.48 5.01 2.55
CA VAL A 78 18.31 4.58 1.76
C VAL A 78 18.61 3.33 0.94
N LEU A 79 19.78 3.24 0.32
CA LEU A 79 20.16 2.10 -0.53
C LEU A 79 20.22 0.80 0.28
N LEU A 80 20.85 0.83 1.46
CA LEU A 80 20.91 -0.33 2.35
C LEU A 80 19.53 -0.77 2.81
N ARG A 81 18.65 0.19 3.13
CA ARG A 81 17.26 -0.11 3.49
C ARG A 81 16.51 -0.79 2.35
N CYS A 82 16.65 -0.30 1.12
CA CYS A 82 16.04 -0.91 -0.06
C CYS A 82 16.57 -2.34 -0.32
N LEU A 83 17.87 -2.60 -0.12
CA LEU A 83 18.45 -3.94 -0.20
C LEU A 83 17.82 -4.88 0.85
N ILE A 84 17.71 -4.42 2.09
CA ILE A 84 17.07 -5.20 3.17
C ILE A 84 15.60 -5.49 2.83
N TYR A 85 14.86 -4.52 2.30
CA TYR A 85 13.47 -4.73 1.88
C TYR A 85 13.37 -5.74 0.73
N THR A 86 14.29 -5.68 -0.23
CA THR A 86 14.32 -6.62 -1.36
C THR A 86 14.56 -8.05 -0.88
N ILE A 87 15.52 -8.25 0.03
CA ILE A 87 15.78 -9.56 0.64
C ILE A 87 14.54 -10.05 1.41
N TRP A 88 13.91 -9.17 2.19
CA TRP A 88 12.67 -9.49 2.89
C TRP A 88 11.54 -9.88 1.92
N THR A 89 11.36 -9.14 0.82
CA THR A 89 10.37 -9.45 -0.20
C THR A 89 10.59 -10.82 -0.80
N TYR A 90 11.84 -11.22 -1.08
CA TYR A 90 12.14 -12.58 -1.55
C TYR A 90 11.77 -13.67 -0.53
N ILE A 91 12.09 -13.46 0.75
CA ILE A 91 11.72 -14.39 1.82
C ILE A 91 10.19 -14.50 1.92
N TRP A 92 9.50 -13.37 1.84
CA TRP A 92 8.04 -13.30 1.91
C TRP A 92 7.36 -13.95 0.70
N GLU A 93 7.83 -13.65 -0.51
CA GLU A 93 7.36 -14.25 -1.76
C GLU A 93 7.55 -15.76 -1.72
N PHE A 94 8.75 -16.23 -1.37
CA PHE A 94 9.01 -17.66 -1.25
C PHE A 94 8.13 -18.34 -0.19
N GLY A 95 8.02 -17.74 1.01
CA GLY A 95 7.23 -18.30 2.10
C GLY A 95 5.72 -18.34 1.80
N THR A 96 5.18 -17.28 1.21
CA THR A 96 3.76 -17.23 0.82
C THR A 96 3.48 -18.15 -0.37
N GLY A 97 4.40 -18.27 -1.33
CA GLY A 97 4.32 -19.24 -2.42
C GLY A 97 4.31 -20.69 -1.91
N LEU A 98 5.21 -21.03 -0.98
CA LEU A 98 5.22 -22.36 -0.35
C LEU A 98 3.91 -22.67 0.39
N LEU A 99 3.33 -21.69 1.08
CA LEU A 99 2.06 -21.88 1.77
C LEU A 99 0.91 -22.08 0.77
N LEU A 100 0.82 -21.24 -0.26
CA LEU A 100 -0.27 -21.27 -1.23
C LEU A 100 -0.21 -22.49 -2.15
N THR A 101 0.99 -22.98 -2.46
CA THR A 101 1.15 -24.25 -3.21
C THR A 101 0.56 -25.44 -2.48
N GLN A 102 0.49 -25.45 -1.14
CA GLN A 102 -0.18 -26.54 -0.40
C GLN A 102 -1.70 -26.59 -0.65
N PHE A 103 -2.29 -25.48 -1.11
CA PHE A 103 -3.71 -25.35 -1.41
C PHE A 103 -4.00 -25.22 -2.91
N ASP A 104 -3.01 -25.46 -3.77
CA ASP A 104 -3.09 -25.24 -5.23
C ASP A 104 -3.55 -23.81 -5.59
N ALA A 105 -3.13 -22.83 -4.78
CA ALA A 105 -3.58 -21.44 -4.85
C ALA A 105 -2.44 -20.46 -5.16
N CYS A 106 -1.25 -20.95 -5.47
CA CYS A 106 -0.08 -20.11 -5.76
C CYS A 106 -0.31 -19.32 -7.06
N PRO A 107 -0.33 -17.98 -7.01
CA PRO A 107 -0.79 -17.20 -8.15
C PRO A 107 0.31 -16.84 -9.15
N TRP A 108 1.56 -17.25 -8.89
CA TRP A 108 2.69 -17.08 -9.79
C TRP A 108 3.44 -18.39 -9.98
N ASP A 109 4.11 -18.49 -11.13
CA ASP A 109 5.06 -19.56 -11.48
C ASP A 109 6.20 -19.00 -12.32
N TYR A 110 7.41 -19.07 -11.77
CA TYR A 110 8.65 -18.58 -12.36
C TYR A 110 9.52 -19.68 -12.96
N SER A 111 8.99 -20.91 -13.13
CA SER A 111 9.74 -22.07 -13.64
C SER A 111 10.36 -21.85 -15.03
N HIS A 112 9.85 -20.88 -15.78
CA HIS A 112 10.34 -20.50 -17.11
C HIS A 112 11.61 -19.63 -17.07
N PHE A 113 11.96 -19.02 -15.94
CA PHE A 113 13.17 -18.21 -15.79
C PHE A 113 14.41 -19.08 -15.51
N GLN A 114 15.58 -18.64 -15.95
CA GLN A 114 16.81 -19.44 -15.83
C GLN A 114 17.35 -19.49 -14.39
N TYR A 115 17.13 -18.41 -13.64
CA TYR A 115 17.60 -18.26 -12.26
C TYR A 115 16.44 -18.39 -11.25
N ASN A 116 15.49 -19.28 -11.55
CA ASN A 116 14.39 -19.57 -10.65
C ASN A 116 14.81 -20.55 -9.54
N PHE A 117 14.14 -20.44 -8.38
CA PHE A 117 14.26 -21.41 -7.29
C PHE A 117 12.88 -21.97 -6.96
N MET A 118 12.71 -23.27 -7.19
CA MET A 118 11.44 -24.01 -7.06
C MET A 118 10.26 -23.40 -7.84
N GLY A 119 10.52 -22.59 -8.87
CA GLY A 119 9.48 -21.82 -9.57
C GLY A 119 8.81 -20.73 -8.72
N LEU A 120 9.23 -20.53 -7.46
CA LEU A 120 8.57 -19.62 -6.52
C LEU A 120 9.22 -18.25 -6.40
N ILE A 121 10.52 -18.17 -6.67
CA ILE A 121 11.26 -16.91 -6.76
C ILE A 121 12.22 -16.94 -7.95
N THR A 122 12.57 -15.78 -8.50
CA THR A 122 13.58 -15.65 -9.56
C THR A 122 14.56 -14.51 -9.26
N ALA A 123 15.85 -14.76 -9.44
CA ALA A 123 16.88 -13.72 -9.27
C ALA A 123 16.76 -12.60 -10.33
N GLU A 124 16.11 -12.87 -11.46
CA GLU A 124 15.89 -11.88 -12.53
C GLU A 124 15.00 -10.72 -12.06
N TYR A 125 14.16 -10.95 -11.04
CA TYR A 125 13.29 -9.93 -10.47
C TYR A 125 13.97 -9.09 -9.38
N ALA A 126 15.27 -9.27 -9.12
CA ALA A 126 15.96 -8.55 -8.05
C ALA A 126 15.96 -7.05 -8.29
N LEU A 127 16.19 -6.62 -9.54
CA LEU A 127 16.16 -5.21 -9.90
C LEU A 127 14.73 -4.62 -9.86
N PRO A 128 13.69 -5.26 -10.45
CA PRO A 128 12.30 -4.88 -10.23
C PRO A 128 11.92 -4.75 -8.75
N TRP A 129 12.28 -5.73 -7.91
CA TRP A 129 11.97 -5.70 -6.47
C TRP A 129 12.72 -4.60 -5.73
N PHE A 130 13.95 -4.30 -6.12
CA PHE A 130 14.69 -3.17 -5.57
C PHE A 130 14.04 -1.83 -5.92
N CYS A 131 13.65 -1.63 -7.18
CA CYS A 131 12.92 -0.45 -7.63
C CYS A 131 11.58 -0.32 -6.90
N ALA A 132 10.82 -1.42 -6.78
CA ALA A 132 9.57 -1.46 -6.05
C ALA A 132 9.77 -1.13 -4.56
N SER A 133 10.83 -1.63 -3.93
CA SER A 133 11.20 -1.31 -2.55
C SER A 133 11.47 0.18 -2.36
N PHE A 134 12.22 0.78 -3.29
CA PHE A 134 12.49 2.22 -3.27
C PHE A 134 11.21 3.05 -3.42
N MET A 135 10.37 2.70 -4.40
CA MET A 135 9.07 3.36 -4.62
C MET A 135 8.15 3.22 -3.40
N THR A 136 8.07 2.02 -2.83
CA THR A 136 7.25 1.72 -1.66
C THR A 136 7.67 2.55 -0.46
N GLU A 137 8.97 2.65 -0.17
CA GLU A 137 9.45 3.49 0.94
C GLU A 137 9.13 4.97 0.70
N ARG A 138 9.48 5.49 -0.50
CA ARG A 138 9.45 6.92 -0.80
C ARG A 138 8.05 7.46 -1.03
N LEU A 139 7.20 6.70 -1.72
CA LEU A 139 5.89 7.13 -2.20
C LEU A 139 4.76 6.59 -1.34
N VAL A 140 4.87 5.34 -0.87
CA VAL A 140 3.75 4.69 -0.16
C VAL A 140 3.90 4.90 1.34
N ILE A 141 4.93 4.31 1.96
CA ILE A 141 5.13 4.33 3.42
C ILE A 141 5.29 5.76 3.95
N ARG A 142 6.17 6.57 3.34
CA ARG A 142 6.40 7.95 3.80
C ARG A 142 5.14 8.81 3.74
N ASN A 143 4.31 8.65 2.71
CA ASN A 143 3.08 9.42 2.57
C ASN A 143 1.98 8.90 3.49
N THR A 144 1.81 7.58 3.59
CA THR A 144 0.84 6.97 4.50
C THR A 144 1.10 7.34 5.96
N LEU A 145 2.36 7.37 6.40
CA LEU A 145 2.73 7.80 7.76
C LEU A 145 2.54 9.30 8.02
N ARG A 146 2.38 10.12 6.98
CA ARG A 146 2.06 11.56 7.09
C ARG A 146 0.56 11.82 7.13
N LEU A 147 -0.26 10.90 6.65
CA LEU A 147 -1.71 11.04 6.71
C LEU A 147 -2.17 11.11 8.17
N ARG A 148 -3.16 11.96 8.41
CA ARG A 148 -3.83 12.11 9.70
C ARG A 148 -5.34 12.16 9.44
N MET A 149 -6.11 11.52 10.29
CA MET A 149 -7.57 11.56 10.25
C MET A 149 -8.05 12.70 11.13
N ASP A 150 -8.92 13.54 10.58
CA ASP A 150 -9.63 14.56 11.33
C ASP A 150 -10.83 13.91 12.02
N ARG A 151 -10.93 14.05 13.34
CA ARG A 151 -11.92 13.32 14.16
C ARG A 151 -13.33 13.87 13.96
N ASP A 152 -13.46 15.12 13.54
CA ASP A 152 -14.71 15.89 13.57
C ASP A 152 -15.74 15.46 12.52
N ARG A 153 -15.36 14.70 11.49
CA ARG A 153 -16.30 14.25 10.44
C ARG A 153 -16.97 12.90 10.71
N VAL A 154 -16.41 12.08 11.60
CA VAL A 154 -16.96 10.73 11.86
C VAL A 154 -18.10 10.78 12.87
N GLU A 155 -17.99 11.64 13.88
CA GLU A 155 -19.03 11.78 14.91
C GLU A 155 -20.27 12.53 14.39
N GLY A 156 -20.11 13.50 13.47
CA GLY A 156 -21.23 14.24 12.87
C GLY A 156 -22.18 13.39 12.02
N HIS A 157 -21.71 12.29 11.42
CA HIS A 157 -22.58 11.40 10.63
C HIS A 157 -23.34 10.37 11.48
N GLN A 158 -22.87 10.10 12.70
CA GLN A 158 -23.55 9.19 13.63
C GLN A 158 -24.64 9.90 14.44
N SER A 159 -24.54 11.22 14.63
CA SER A 159 -25.57 12.02 15.32
C SER A 159 -26.82 12.29 14.47
N ASP A 160 -26.72 12.34 13.14
CA ASP A 160 -27.86 12.63 12.25
C ASP A 160 -28.77 11.42 11.95
N ALA A 161 -28.38 10.21 12.37
CA ALA A 161 -29.20 9.01 12.18
C ALA A 161 -30.21 8.74 13.31
N GLY A 162 -30.28 9.61 14.32
CA GLY A 162 -31.09 9.42 15.53
C GLY A 162 -31.78 10.67 16.03
N GLY A 163 -32.65 11.29 15.23
CA GLY A 163 -33.47 12.41 15.69
C GLY A 163 -34.49 12.88 14.66
N GLY A 164 -35.77 12.58 14.90
CA GLY A 164 -36.86 12.95 14.00
C GLY A 164 -37.23 14.45 14.01
N GLY A 165 -37.76 14.90 12.87
CA GLY A 165 -38.82 15.90 12.76
C GLY A 165 -38.46 17.38 12.98
N GLY A 166 -38.41 18.16 11.89
CA GLY A 166 -38.52 19.63 11.96
C GLY A 166 -38.20 20.35 10.66
N ARG A 167 -39.21 20.94 10.02
CA ARG A 167 -39.08 21.94 8.94
C ARG A 167 -38.39 23.21 9.46
N GLY A 168 -37.55 23.86 8.65
CA GLY A 168 -37.18 25.27 8.88
C GLY A 168 -35.93 25.76 8.16
N GLU A 169 -36.15 26.52 7.07
CA GLU A 169 -35.43 27.69 6.57
C GLU A 169 -33.90 27.75 6.31
N TRP A 170 -33.61 28.55 5.29
CA TRP A 170 -32.33 28.86 4.67
C TRP A 170 -31.37 29.65 5.55
N GLY A 171 -30.07 29.37 5.41
CA GLY A 171 -28.98 30.19 5.94
C GLY A 171 -27.66 29.89 5.23
N GLU A 172 -27.29 30.78 4.31
CA GLU A 172 -26.03 30.78 3.57
C GLU A 172 -24.83 30.98 4.51
N GLN A 173 -23.88 30.05 4.52
CA GLN A 173 -22.55 30.26 5.11
C GLN A 173 -21.43 29.83 4.16
N ARG A 174 -20.82 30.85 3.55
CA ARG A 174 -19.52 30.83 2.88
C ARG A 174 -18.44 30.30 3.85
N GLY A 175 -17.88 29.12 3.55
CA GLY A 175 -16.69 28.57 4.22
C GLY A 175 -15.51 28.53 3.28
N ALA A 176 -14.58 29.47 3.45
CA ALA A 176 -13.37 29.62 2.65
C ALA A 176 -12.48 28.37 2.70
N ASN A 177 -12.15 27.85 1.52
CA ASN A 177 -11.23 26.75 1.31
C ASN A 177 -9.78 27.24 1.56
N ARG A 178 -9.30 27.19 2.80
CA ARG A 178 -7.92 27.58 3.15
C ARG A 178 -7.04 26.33 3.24
N TYR A 179 -6.50 25.90 2.10
CA TYR A 179 -5.40 24.95 2.05
C TYR A 179 -4.12 25.65 2.52
N LEU A 180 -3.59 25.26 3.69
CA LEU A 180 -2.22 25.55 4.08
C LEU A 180 -1.31 24.48 3.48
N LYS A 181 -0.62 24.82 2.38
CA LYS A 181 0.62 24.14 2.01
C LYS A 181 1.69 24.62 3.00
N VAL A 182 2.29 23.67 3.71
CA VAL A 182 3.52 23.92 4.49
C VAL A 182 4.67 23.55 3.55
N ASP A 183 5.48 24.56 3.23
CA ASP A 183 6.74 24.43 2.47
C ASP A 183 7.81 23.66 3.28
#